data_AF-B0BFJ2-F1
#
_entry.id   AF-B0BFJ2-F1
#
_cell.length_a   1.000
_cell.length_b   1.000
_cell.length_c   1.000
_cell.angle_alpha   90.00
_cell.angle_beta   90.00
_cell.angle_gamma   90.00
#
_symmetry.space_group_name_H-M   'P 1'
#
loop_
_entity.id
_entity.type
_entity.pdbx_description
1 polymer ?
#
loop_
_entity_poly.entity_id
_entity_poly.type
_entity_poly.pdbx_seq_one_letter_code
_entity_poly.pdbx_strand_id
1 'polypeptide(L)'
;MGKAERKRLKQEGKRLVEQKSQEIREALERANPVPISDPQWAANYKEQTLRERELRKDTPNRIDRRTVEADWEVIVVEEDFQPGQPRAAAQFLRCPTCGDLIHIRPTESIACGCGAIGLDLNTKALCAPQGIQIPLVKLIGSAPKSKGLLGRLFTKRPA
;
A
#
# COMPACT_ATOMS: atom_id res chain seq x y z
N MET A 1 31.09 -8.72 18.39
CA MET A 1 30.91 -9.06 16.95
C MET A 1 32.26 -9.19 16.26
N GLY A 2 32.54 -10.38 15.72
CA GLY A 2 33.77 -10.64 14.96
C GLY A 2 33.73 -10.08 13.54
N LYS A 3 34.90 -9.97 12.89
CA LYS A 3 35.03 -9.49 11.49
C LYS A 3 34.25 -10.36 10.49
N ALA A 4 34.23 -11.68 10.69
CA ALA A 4 33.47 -12.63 9.86
C ALA A 4 31.95 -12.42 9.98
N GLU A 5 31.46 -12.22 11.21
CA GLU A 5 30.05 -11.97 11.49
C GLU A 5 29.57 -10.64 10.87
N ARG A 6 30.38 -9.56 10.98
CA ARG A 6 30.09 -8.29 10.30
C ARG A 6 30.02 -8.44 8.78
N LYS A 7 30.89 -9.28 8.18
CA LYS A 7 30.87 -9.53 6.73
C LYS A 7 29.61 -10.29 6.32
N ARG A 8 29.20 -11.31 7.08
CA ARG A 8 27.96 -12.06 6.84
C ARG A 8 26.73 -11.15 6.88
N LEU A 9 26.60 -10.35 7.94
CA LEU A 9 25.48 -9.41 8.11
C LEU A 9 25.41 -8.38 6.97
N LYS A 10 26.55 -7.87 6.49
CA LYS A 10 26.59 -6.95 5.34
C LYS A 10 26.12 -7.62 4.05
N GLN A 11 26.54 -8.86 3.79
CA GLN A 11 26.13 -9.60 2.60
C GLN A 11 24.63 -9.92 2.64
N GLU A 12 24.12 -10.32 3.79
CA GLU A 12 22.71 -10.57 4.02
C GLU A 12 21.87 -9.30 3.84
N GLY A 13 22.31 -8.18 4.42
CA GLY A 13 21.67 -6.89 4.20
C GLY A 13 21.65 -6.48 2.72
N LYS A 14 22.76 -6.66 1.99
CA LYS A 14 22.79 -6.39 0.54
C LYS A 14 21.79 -7.27 -0.23
N ARG A 15 21.70 -8.55 0.11
CA ARG A 15 20.75 -9.48 -0.53
C ARG A 15 19.30 -9.05 -0.28
N LEU A 16 18.95 -8.69 0.94
CA LEU A 16 17.60 -8.23 1.29
C LEU A 16 17.23 -6.94 0.56
N VAL A 17 18.17 -6.00 0.45
CA VAL A 17 17.96 -4.75 -0.30
C VAL A 17 17.73 -5.03 -1.78
N GLU A 18 18.50 -5.93 -2.40
CA GLU A 18 18.32 -6.30 -3.81
C GLU A 18 16.95 -6.95 -4.04
N GLN A 19 16.56 -7.89 -3.17
CA GLN A 19 15.24 -8.54 -3.23
C GLN A 19 14.11 -7.52 -3.15
N LYS A 20 14.15 -6.62 -2.17
CA LYS A 20 13.14 -5.56 -2.02
C LYS A 20 13.14 -4.59 -3.19
N SER A 21 14.32 -4.26 -3.74
CA SER A 21 14.40 -3.41 -4.93
C SER A 21 13.75 -4.08 -6.15
N GLN A 22 13.89 -5.39 -6.29
CA GLN A 22 13.29 -6.14 -7.39
C GLN A 22 11.77 -6.21 -7.23
N GLU A 23 11.26 -6.53 -6.03
CA GLU A 23 9.82 -6.53 -5.72
C GLU A 23 9.17 -5.16 -6.05
N ILE A 24 9.84 -4.06 -5.73
CA ILE A 24 9.35 -2.71 -6.02
C ILE A 24 9.35 -2.45 -7.53
N ARG A 25 10.38 -2.86 -8.27
CA ARG A 25 10.42 -2.71 -9.73
C ARG A 25 9.28 -3.47 -10.39
N GLU A 26 9.06 -4.72 -9.99
CA GLU A 26 7.97 -5.54 -10.50
C GLU A 26 6.59 -4.95 -10.17
N ALA A 27 6.42 -4.37 -8.98
CA ALA A 27 5.18 -3.66 -8.63
C ALA A 27 4.97 -2.40 -9.51
N LEU A 28 6.02 -1.62 -9.77
CA LEU A 28 5.96 -0.45 -10.65
C LEU A 28 5.65 -0.84 -12.11
N GLU A 29 6.24 -1.93 -12.60
CA GLU A 29 5.98 -2.47 -13.93
C GLU A 29 4.55 -3.00 -14.05
N ARG A 30 4.02 -3.69 -13.02
CA ARG A 30 2.61 -4.11 -13.00
C ARG A 30 1.66 -2.91 -12.95
N ALA A 31 2.03 -1.87 -12.20
CA ALA A 31 1.25 -0.64 -12.13
C ALA A 31 1.20 0.10 -13.47
N ASN A 32 2.31 0.14 -14.21
CA ASN A 32 2.41 0.75 -15.54
C ASN A 32 3.05 -0.24 -16.54
N PRO A 33 2.25 -1.13 -17.17
CA PRO A 33 2.79 -2.18 -18.04
C PRO A 33 3.28 -1.66 -19.40
N VAL A 34 3.07 -0.38 -19.68
CA VAL A 34 3.50 0.25 -20.93
C VAL A 34 5.03 0.42 -20.89
N PRO A 35 5.77 0.16 -21.98
CA PRO A 35 7.22 0.41 -22.03
C PRO A 35 7.55 1.90 -21.87
N ILE A 36 8.67 2.21 -21.22
CA ILE A 36 9.10 3.61 -20.97
C ILE A 36 9.30 4.44 -22.26
N SER A 37 9.54 3.78 -23.39
CA SER A 37 9.70 4.41 -24.70
C SER A 37 8.38 4.87 -25.32
N ASP A 38 7.24 4.41 -24.81
CA ASP A 38 5.92 4.76 -25.32
C ASP A 38 5.41 6.06 -24.67
N PRO A 39 4.90 7.03 -25.44
CA PRO A 39 4.31 8.26 -24.91
C PRO A 39 3.23 8.03 -23.84
N GLN A 40 2.48 6.93 -23.92
CA GLN A 40 1.44 6.57 -22.96
C GLN A 40 2.03 6.27 -21.57
N TRP A 41 3.31 5.86 -21.48
CA TRP A 41 3.97 5.65 -20.20
C TRP A 41 3.98 6.91 -19.33
N ALA A 42 4.32 8.05 -19.92
CA ALA A 42 4.38 9.34 -19.22
C ALA A 42 2.99 9.80 -18.77
N ALA A 43 1.95 9.53 -19.58
CA ALA A 43 0.56 9.80 -19.20
C ALA A 43 0.14 8.95 -18.00
N ASN A 44 0.39 7.64 -18.04
CA ASN A 44 0.11 6.72 -16.93
C ASN A 44 0.85 7.15 -15.66
N TYR A 45 2.15 7.43 -15.74
CA TYR A 45 2.95 7.88 -14.59
C TYR A 45 2.41 9.16 -13.95
N LYS A 46 1.96 10.12 -14.78
CA LYS A 46 1.33 11.35 -14.29
C LYS A 46 0.02 11.06 -13.56
N GLU A 47 -0.84 10.21 -14.12
CA GLU A 47 -2.10 9.82 -13.47
C GLU A 47 -1.86 9.10 -12.13
N GLN A 48 -0.90 8.17 -12.08
CA GLN A 48 -0.51 7.48 -10.85
C GLN A 48 -0.04 8.47 -9.78
N THR A 49 0.84 9.39 -10.16
CA THR A 49 1.36 10.43 -9.26
C THR A 49 0.24 11.34 -8.73
N LEU A 50 -0.73 11.69 -9.57
CA LEU A 50 -1.89 12.48 -9.15
C LEU A 50 -2.76 11.72 -8.16
N ARG A 51 -3.07 10.44 -8.42
CA ARG A 51 -3.84 9.60 -7.48
C ARG A 51 -3.11 9.43 -6.15
N GLU A 52 -1.81 9.17 -6.15
CA GLU A 52 -1.03 9.08 -4.92
C GLU A 52 -1.06 10.40 -4.13
N ARG A 53 -1.00 11.53 -4.82
CA ARG A 53 -1.09 12.85 -4.19
C ARG A 53 -2.46 13.08 -3.58
N GLU A 54 -3.53 12.70 -4.27
CA GLU A 54 -4.91 12.78 -3.76
C GLU A 54 -5.08 11.89 -2.53
N LEU A 55 -4.61 10.65 -2.60
CA LEU A 55 -4.62 9.72 -1.47
C LEU A 55 -3.89 10.29 -0.24
N ARG A 56 -2.75 10.98 -0.42
CA ARG A 56 -2.01 11.61 0.68
C ARG A 56 -2.70 12.86 1.25
N LYS A 57 -3.51 13.53 0.43
CA LYS A 57 -4.23 14.75 0.83
C LYS A 57 -5.48 14.40 1.63
N ASP A 58 -6.19 13.35 1.21
CA ASP A 58 -7.43 12.89 1.82
C ASP A 58 -7.34 11.37 2.03
N THR A 59 -6.54 10.96 3.01
CA THR A 59 -6.30 9.55 3.28
C THR A 59 -7.52 8.93 3.98
N PRO A 60 -8.26 8.01 3.34
CA PRO A 60 -9.41 7.40 3.98
C PRO A 60 -8.97 6.45 5.10
N ASN A 61 -9.78 6.38 6.16
CA ASN A 61 -9.54 5.46 7.28
C ASN A 61 -9.60 3.99 6.86
N ARG A 62 -10.40 3.68 5.84
CA ARG A 62 -10.55 2.35 5.25
C ARG A 62 -10.68 2.42 3.74
N ILE A 63 -10.01 1.50 3.04
CA ILE A 63 -10.19 1.25 1.61
C ILE A 63 -10.66 -0.19 1.46
N ASP A 64 -11.78 -0.40 0.78
CA ASP A 64 -12.29 -1.74 0.52
C ASP A 64 -11.43 -2.47 -0.51
N ARG A 65 -11.39 -3.80 -0.40
CA ARG A 65 -10.61 -4.65 -1.30
C ARG A 65 -10.88 -4.39 -2.80
N ARG A 66 -12.12 -4.10 -3.20
CA ARG A 66 -12.46 -3.92 -4.63
C ARG A 66 -11.82 -2.66 -5.18
N THR A 67 -11.87 -1.56 -4.42
CA THR A 67 -11.18 -0.32 -4.76
C THR A 67 -9.67 -0.53 -4.84
N VAL A 68 -9.08 -1.30 -3.91
CA VAL A 68 -7.65 -1.64 -3.95
C VAL A 68 -7.30 -2.38 -5.23
N GLU A 69 -8.00 -3.46 -5.57
CA GLU A 69 -7.69 -4.30 -6.74
C GLU A 69 -7.91 -3.58 -8.08
N ALA A 70 -8.84 -2.61 -8.11
CA ALA A 70 -9.16 -1.83 -9.29
C ALA A 70 -8.09 -0.77 -9.59
N ASP A 71 -7.67 -0.03 -8.58
CA ASP A 71 -6.97 1.25 -8.77
C ASP A 71 -5.55 1.28 -8.22
N TRP A 72 -5.11 0.24 -7.49
CA TRP A 72 -3.86 0.25 -6.75
C TRP A 72 -3.07 -1.05 -6.88
N GLU A 73 -1.74 -0.91 -6.94
CA GLU A 73 -0.80 -1.98 -6.66
C GLU A 73 -0.38 -1.90 -5.18
N VAL A 74 -0.36 -3.05 -4.53
CA VAL A 74 -0.05 -3.17 -3.09
C VAL A 74 1.40 -3.62 -2.92
N ILE A 75 2.19 -2.80 -2.22
CA ILE A 75 3.55 -3.16 -1.81
C ILE A 75 3.56 -3.45 -0.32
N VAL A 76 4.03 -4.65 0.06
CA VAL A 76 4.25 -5.02 1.45
C VAL A 76 5.52 -4.33 1.95
N VAL A 77 5.35 -3.46 2.94
CA VAL A 77 6.44 -2.75 3.62
C VAL A 77 7.00 -3.60 4.75
N GLU A 78 6.12 -4.27 5.50
CA GLU A 78 6.47 -5.14 6.62
C GLU A 78 5.44 -6.26 6.70
N GLU A 79 5.88 -7.50 6.89
CA GLU A 79 4.97 -8.65 6.93
C GLU A 79 4.21 -8.75 8.25
N ASP A 80 4.81 -8.27 9.33
CA ASP A 80 4.23 -8.30 10.67
C ASP A 80 4.28 -6.93 11.31
N PHE A 81 3.14 -6.23 11.31
CA PHE A 81 3.06 -4.90 11.89
C PHE A 81 3.28 -4.91 13.40
N GLN A 82 4.35 -4.22 13.84
CA GLN A 82 4.60 -3.94 15.24
C GLN A 82 4.26 -2.47 15.58
N PRO A 83 3.40 -2.21 16.60
CA PRO A 83 3.06 -0.87 17.03
C PRO A 83 4.25 -0.13 17.66
N GLY A 84 4.27 1.20 17.57
CA GLY A 84 5.26 2.05 18.25
C GLY A 84 6.42 2.59 17.39
N GLN A 85 6.58 2.13 16.16
CA GLN A 85 7.57 2.71 15.24
C GLN A 85 7.03 3.96 14.52
N PRO A 86 7.87 4.97 14.22
CA PRO A 86 7.47 6.09 13.38
C PRO A 86 7.18 5.59 11.96
N ARG A 87 5.96 5.84 11.50
CA ARG A 87 5.45 5.37 10.20
C ARG A 87 5.10 6.53 9.26
N ALA A 88 5.15 6.27 7.96
CA ALA A 88 4.89 7.25 6.92
C ALA A 88 3.37 7.53 6.75
N ALA A 89 3.02 8.71 6.24
CA ALA A 89 1.65 9.23 6.17
C ALA A 89 0.72 8.59 5.10
N ALA A 90 1.03 7.39 4.60
CA ALA A 90 0.23 6.70 3.58
C ALA A 90 0.48 5.18 3.63
N GLN A 91 0.40 4.62 4.84
CA GLN A 91 0.57 3.19 5.08
C GLN A 91 -0.70 2.60 5.65
N PHE A 92 -0.96 1.35 5.34
CA PHE A 92 -2.19 0.67 5.70
C PHE A 92 -1.91 -0.72 6.26
N LEU A 93 -2.73 -1.16 7.19
CA LEU A 93 -2.81 -2.55 7.61
C LEU A 93 -3.72 -3.29 6.63
N ARG A 94 -3.23 -4.37 6.02
CA ARG A 94 -4.05 -5.19 5.13
C ARG A 94 -4.67 -6.33 5.90
N CYS A 95 -6.00 -6.41 5.89
CA CYS A 95 -6.71 -7.52 6.49
C CYS A 95 -6.40 -8.82 5.73
N PRO A 96 -5.89 -9.87 6.40
CA PRO A 96 -5.60 -11.14 5.74
C PRO A 96 -6.88 -11.92 5.37
N THR A 97 -8.02 -11.58 5.97
CA THR A 97 -9.31 -12.24 5.72
C THR A 97 -10.07 -11.61 4.56
N CYS A 98 -10.39 -10.31 4.63
CA CYS A 98 -11.20 -9.64 3.60
C CYS A 98 -10.38 -8.85 2.57
N GLY A 99 -9.09 -8.61 2.82
CA GLY A 99 -8.23 -7.80 1.94
C GLY A 99 -8.42 -6.29 2.04
N ASP A 100 -9.34 -5.80 2.87
CA ASP A 100 -9.49 -4.36 3.11
C ASP A 100 -8.23 -3.78 3.75
N LEU A 101 -8.04 -2.48 3.52
CA LEU A 101 -6.93 -1.72 4.06
C LEU A 101 -7.45 -0.76 5.13
N ILE A 102 -6.79 -0.75 6.28
CA ILE A 102 -7.06 0.20 7.36
C ILE A 102 -5.87 1.14 7.48
N HIS A 103 -6.12 2.45 7.45
CA HIS A 103 -5.04 3.42 7.63
C HIS A 103 -4.44 3.29 9.04
N ILE A 104 -3.12 3.30 9.16
CA ILE A 104 -2.43 3.11 10.45
C ILE A 104 -2.67 4.23 11.48
N ARG A 105 -3.17 5.37 11.03
CA ARG A 105 -3.53 6.53 11.87
C ARG A 105 -4.92 6.99 11.46
N PRO A 106 -5.96 6.23 11.77
CA PRO A 106 -7.30 6.63 11.39
C PRO A 106 -7.72 7.85 12.22
N THR A 107 -8.70 8.61 11.73
CA THR A 107 -9.29 9.75 12.47
C THR A 107 -10.43 9.34 13.39
N GLU A 108 -10.92 8.10 13.26
CA GLU A 108 -11.90 7.46 14.13
C GLU A 108 -11.53 5.99 14.40
N SER A 109 -12.15 5.38 15.42
CA SER A 109 -12.02 3.93 15.60
C SER A 109 -12.68 3.20 14.43
N ILE A 110 -11.94 2.29 13.79
CA ILE A 110 -12.36 1.67 12.52
C ILE A 110 -12.00 0.19 12.49
N ALA A 111 -12.85 -0.62 11.85
CA ALA A 111 -12.60 -2.02 11.55
C ALA A 111 -12.73 -2.30 10.04
N CYS A 112 -12.11 -3.40 9.60
CA CYS A 112 -12.29 -3.89 8.24
C CYS A 112 -13.73 -4.42 8.06
N GLY A 113 -14.15 -4.63 6.81
CA GLY A 113 -15.50 -5.08 6.49
C GLY A 113 -15.90 -6.41 7.12
N CYS A 114 -14.94 -7.32 7.40
CA CYS A 114 -15.20 -8.58 8.11
C CYS A 114 -15.03 -8.49 9.63
N GLY A 115 -14.60 -7.35 10.18
CA GLY A 115 -14.37 -7.16 11.61
C GLY A 115 -13.13 -7.89 12.18
N ALA A 116 -12.36 -8.60 11.35
CA ALA A 116 -11.19 -9.35 11.83
C ALA A 116 -10.07 -8.42 12.33
N ILE A 117 -9.86 -7.28 11.68
CA ILE A 117 -8.87 -6.29 12.13
C ILE A 117 -9.56 -4.95 12.40
N GLY A 118 -9.09 -4.26 13.43
CA GLY A 118 -9.55 -2.91 13.76
C GLY A 118 -8.53 -2.11 14.56
N LEU A 119 -8.64 -0.80 14.49
CA LEU A 119 -7.86 0.14 15.29
C LEU A 119 -8.81 0.95 16.14
N ASP A 120 -8.62 0.87 17.45
CA ASP A 120 -9.35 1.70 18.40
C ASP A 120 -8.50 2.93 18.77
N LEU A 121 -9.03 4.13 18.53
CA LEU A 121 -8.32 5.37 18.83
C LEU A 121 -8.17 5.66 20.32
N ASN A 122 -9.11 5.20 21.14
CA ASN A 122 -9.07 5.48 22.58
C ASN A 122 -7.90 4.76 23.23
N THR A 123 -7.71 3.50 22.87
CA THR A 123 -6.64 2.64 23.40
C THR A 123 -5.39 2.66 22.54
N LYS A 124 -5.47 3.19 21.31
CA LYS A 124 -4.44 3.05 20.25
C LYS A 124 -4.06 1.59 19.99
N ALA A 125 -4.97 0.67 20.31
CA ALA A 125 -4.73 -0.76 20.21
C ALA A 125 -5.18 -1.28 18.84
N LEU A 126 -4.41 -2.23 18.34
CA LEU A 126 -4.78 -3.07 17.21
C LEU A 126 -5.59 -4.26 17.75
N CYS A 127 -6.85 -4.34 17.35
CA CYS A 127 -7.71 -5.48 17.59
C CYS A 127 -7.55 -6.46 16.43
N ALA A 128 -6.98 -7.63 16.68
CA ALA A 128 -6.83 -8.69 15.69
C ALA A 128 -6.81 -10.06 16.38
N PRO A 129 -7.11 -11.16 15.65
CA PRO A 129 -6.99 -12.50 16.21
C PRO A 129 -5.53 -12.80 16.55
N GLN A 130 -5.32 -13.52 17.65
CA GLN A 130 -3.98 -13.86 18.10
C GLN A 130 -3.26 -14.73 17.06
N GLY A 131 -1.96 -14.47 16.87
CA GLY A 131 -1.10 -15.25 15.97
C GLY A 131 -1.25 -14.94 14.48
N ILE A 132 -2.04 -13.93 14.10
CA ILE A 132 -2.16 -13.49 12.72
C ILE A 132 -1.15 -12.38 12.43
N GLN A 133 -0.31 -12.60 11.42
CA GLN A 133 0.55 -11.56 10.85
C GLN A 133 -0.29 -10.58 10.04
N ILE A 134 -0.19 -9.30 10.38
CA ILE A 134 -0.91 -8.24 9.69
C ILE A 134 0.09 -7.43 8.88
N PRO A 135 0.12 -7.59 7.55
CA PRO A 135 1.08 -6.89 6.74
C PRO A 135 0.78 -5.39 6.70
N LEU A 136 1.83 -4.61 6.91
CA LEU A 136 1.85 -3.18 6.64
C LEU A 136 2.14 -2.98 5.16
N VAL A 137 1.29 -2.25 4.47
CA VAL A 137 1.37 -2.04 3.03
C VAL A 137 1.39 -0.57 2.66
N LYS A 138 1.89 -0.29 1.46
CA LYS A 138 1.80 1.00 0.77
C LYS A 138 1.07 0.77 -0.55
N LEU A 139 0.31 1.77 -0.98
CA LEU A 139 -0.34 1.77 -2.29
C LEU A 139 0.48 2.56 -3.31
N ILE A 140 0.57 2.03 -4.52
CA ILE A 140 1.02 2.72 -5.74
C ILE A 140 -0.17 2.78 -6.68
N GLY A 141 -0.41 3.94 -7.28
CA GLY A 141 -1.51 4.06 -8.25
C GLY A 141 -1.29 3.12 -9.42
N SER A 142 -2.30 2.36 -9.82
CA SER A 142 -2.26 1.57 -11.05
C SER A 142 -2.70 2.43 -12.23
N ALA A 143 -2.05 2.28 -13.38
CA ALA A 143 -2.60 2.76 -14.63
C ALA A 143 -4.00 2.14 -14.82
N PRO A 144 -4.96 2.85 -15.44
CA PRO A 144 -6.26 2.27 -15.74
C PRO A 144 -6.05 0.99 -16.54
N LYS A 145 -6.26 -0.17 -15.91
CA LYS A 145 -6.35 -1.47 -16.59
C LYS A 145 -7.42 -1.25 -17.64
N SER A 146 -7.06 -1.33 -18.92
CA SER A 146 -7.89 -0.94 -20.06
C SER A 146 -9.34 -1.43 -19.95
N LYS A 147 -10.18 -0.68 -19.24
CA LYS A 147 -11.61 -0.72 -19.42
C LYS A 147 -11.78 -0.04 -20.75
N GLY A 148 -12.00 -0.82 -21.79
CA GLY A 148 -12.25 -0.31 -23.13
C GLY A 148 -13.19 0.89 -23.03
N LEU A 149 -12.72 2.05 -23.48
CA LEU A 149 -13.54 3.13 -24.02
C LEU A 149 -14.87 3.42 -23.29
N LEU A 150 -14.91 3.44 -21.95
CA LEU A 150 -16.12 3.90 -21.25
C LEU A 150 -15.78 4.68 -19.98
N GLY A 151 -15.99 6.00 -20.10
CA GLY A 151 -16.63 6.74 -19.02
C GLY A 151 -15.69 7.50 -18.10
N ARG A 152 -15.26 8.69 -18.56
CA ARG A 152 -15.07 9.84 -17.68
C ARG A 152 -16.33 10.02 -16.83
N LEU A 153 -16.31 9.69 -15.55
CA LEU A 153 -17.27 10.21 -14.56
C LEU A 153 -16.56 10.45 -13.22
N PHE A 154 -15.53 11.29 -13.23
CA PHE A 154 -15.31 12.19 -12.10
C PHE A 154 -16.21 13.41 -12.32
N THR A 155 -17.53 13.21 -12.13
CA THR A 155 -18.46 14.32 -12.04
C THR A 155 -18.17 15.10 -10.76
N LYS A 156 -17.91 16.40 -10.94
CA LYS A 156 -17.88 17.43 -9.91
C LYS A 156 -18.98 17.17 -8.86
N ARG A 157 -18.61 17.14 -7.58
CA ARG A 157 -19.57 17.35 -6.49
C ARG A 157 -20.17 18.76 -6.66
N PRO A 158 -21.50 18.94 -6.73
CA PRO A 158 -22.08 20.26 -6.52
C PRO A 158 -21.97 20.61 -5.03
N ALA A 159 -21.75 21.89 -4.76
CA ALA A 159 -21.94 22.51 -3.45
C ALA A 159 -23.42 22.76 -3.21
#